data_AF-A0A0N8NWN6-F1
#
_entry.id   AF-A0A0N8NWN6-F1
#
_cell.length_a   1.000
_cell.length_b   1.000
_cell.length_c   1.000
_cell.angle_alpha   90.00
_cell.angle_beta   90.00
_cell.angle_gamma   90.00
#
_symmetry.space_group_name_H-M   'P 1'
#
loop_
_entity.id
_entity.type
_entity.pdbx_description
1 polymer ?
#
loop_
_entity_poly.entity_id
_entity_poly.type
_entity_poly.pdbx_seq_one_letter_code
_entity_poly.pdbx_strand_id
1 'polypeptide(L)'
;MRGALLRSGKSGSFTALGETGQPVYRAALQLREAIRRKNPELVDHLAIPQSDELGNQIDWYSALDGDVIPWSSATEEERAPARRQLEALKTALEGLSQRFLGTDSAEQQQGDKAVFGKLLKRVIHFPDENFVYLVQGKPVLTFWGFEHAGTGNGDPLHCLYQVPPAFRLPPVVEAPVVAPAVPVVARPWWRRWWWLLLLPLLLLLLWLLLGLRGCVPIPLVAVDLLPEGLVPVEKQLEEPPLTGNVTTLNGVPVTGTVVGSSIGTGTATAVTGTHDVEAPAVEGNEADAAPADLAEDPAKDPAAESPTAPPENKTAPPDVTSPEAEKSAATKPGPPLSIPPDAADGAARFLDGQYRAGAGIQDRRTGKPLRLEYQLKDGKGQVTVHQADGSKCSGPVSATMKGGSLAIDSQGQAVCGDGSTYDMPKVNCRKGATTIADCTGGYGKEQFPMSMRQVAE
;
A
#
# COMPACT_ATOMS: atom_id res chain seq x y z
N MET A 1 -12.89 -1.03 14.48
CA MET A 1 -12.26 0.02 13.63
C MET A 1 -11.48 -0.68 12.53
N ARG A 2 -10.85 0.02 11.57
CA ARG A 2 -9.90 -0.63 10.64
C ARG A 2 -8.51 -0.64 11.29
N GLY A 3 -7.81 -1.78 11.26
CA GLY A 3 -6.42 -1.86 11.70
C GLY A 3 -5.46 -1.22 10.70
N ALA A 4 -4.15 -1.33 10.98
CA ALA A 4 -3.10 -0.70 10.18
C ALA A 4 -3.14 -1.13 8.70
N LEU A 5 -2.83 -0.19 7.79
CA LEU A 5 -2.53 -0.50 6.39
C LEU A 5 -1.24 -1.35 6.33
N LEU A 6 -1.32 -2.51 5.68
CA LEU A 6 -0.20 -3.44 5.53
C LEU A 6 0.51 -3.23 4.19
N ARG A 7 -0.26 -3.14 3.10
CA ARG A 7 0.26 -2.98 1.74
C ARG A 7 -0.77 -2.36 0.79
N SER A 8 -0.30 -1.56 -0.15
CA SER A 8 -1.04 -1.09 -1.32
C SER A 8 -0.40 -1.61 -2.60
N GLY A 9 -1.18 -1.82 -3.67
CA GLY A 9 -0.63 -2.18 -4.97
C GLY A 9 -1.70 -2.36 -6.05
N LYS A 10 -1.28 -2.51 -7.31
CA LYS A 10 -2.20 -2.63 -8.44
C LYS A 10 -2.78 -4.04 -8.57
N SER A 11 -4.06 -4.16 -8.86
CA SER A 11 -4.75 -5.44 -9.09
C SER A 11 -4.17 -6.20 -10.30
N GLY A 12 -3.71 -5.48 -11.32
CA GLY A 12 -3.04 -6.04 -12.51
C GLY A 12 -1.54 -6.34 -12.36
N SER A 13 -0.94 -6.21 -11.17
CA SER A 13 0.48 -6.56 -10.97
C SER A 13 0.75 -8.05 -10.79
N PHE A 14 -0.30 -8.85 -10.53
CA PHE A 14 -0.21 -10.29 -10.22
C PHE A 14 -1.34 -11.04 -10.93
N THR A 15 -1.18 -12.35 -11.11
CA THR A 15 -2.27 -13.19 -11.63
C THR A 15 -3.33 -13.37 -10.55
N ALA A 16 -4.51 -12.77 -10.75
CA ALA A 16 -5.64 -12.92 -9.85
C ALA A 16 -6.25 -14.32 -9.99
N LEU A 17 -6.22 -15.11 -8.91
CA LEU A 17 -6.85 -16.43 -8.87
C LEU A 17 -8.37 -16.29 -8.69
N GLY A 18 -9.10 -17.27 -9.20
CA GLY A 18 -10.56 -17.25 -9.23
C GLY A 18 -11.18 -18.55 -9.73
N GLU A 19 -12.50 -18.53 -9.89
CA GLU A 19 -13.32 -19.60 -10.45
C GLU A 19 -14.42 -18.97 -11.30
N THR A 20 -14.77 -19.57 -12.45
CA THR A 20 -15.85 -19.06 -13.34
C THR A 20 -15.76 -17.57 -13.71
N GLY A 21 -14.54 -17.02 -13.80
CA GLY A 21 -14.30 -15.59 -14.08
C GLY A 21 -14.46 -14.64 -12.88
N GLN A 22 -14.83 -15.13 -11.69
CA GLN A 22 -14.84 -14.36 -10.46
C GLN A 22 -13.48 -14.49 -9.74
N PRO A 23 -12.67 -13.41 -9.62
CA PRO A 23 -11.44 -13.45 -8.86
C PRO A 23 -11.69 -13.34 -7.36
N VAL A 24 -10.89 -14.05 -6.57
CA VAL A 24 -10.99 -14.19 -5.11
C VAL A 24 -11.09 -12.83 -4.41
N TYR A 25 -10.30 -11.83 -4.83
CA TYR A 25 -10.29 -10.51 -4.20
C TYR A 25 -11.63 -9.75 -4.31
N ARG A 26 -12.46 -10.02 -5.32
CA ARG A 26 -13.80 -9.42 -5.45
C ARG A 26 -14.82 -10.10 -4.54
N ALA A 27 -14.71 -11.42 -4.37
CA ALA A 27 -15.51 -12.18 -3.39
C ALA A 27 -15.00 -12.03 -1.94
N ALA A 28 -13.93 -11.25 -1.70
CA ALA A 28 -13.15 -11.31 -0.48
C ALA A 28 -13.94 -11.07 0.80
N LEU A 29 -14.85 -10.10 0.84
CA LEU A 29 -15.66 -9.83 2.04
C LEU A 29 -16.60 -11.00 2.38
N GLN A 30 -17.13 -11.69 1.36
CA GLN A 30 -18.00 -12.87 1.54
C GLN A 30 -17.19 -14.09 2.01
N LEU A 31 -16.01 -14.32 1.40
CA LEU A 31 -15.07 -15.37 1.80
C LEU A 31 -14.62 -15.18 3.25
N ARG A 32 -14.20 -13.96 3.62
CA ARG A 32 -13.87 -13.58 5.00
C ARG A 32 -15.02 -13.85 5.96
N GLU A 33 -16.23 -13.42 5.62
CA GLU A 33 -17.40 -13.59 6.48
C GLU A 33 -17.74 -15.08 6.71
N ALA A 34 -17.64 -15.93 5.68
CA ALA A 34 -17.84 -17.37 5.83
C ALA A 34 -16.74 -18.02 6.71
N ILE A 35 -15.48 -17.62 6.55
CA ILE A 35 -14.37 -18.09 7.39
C ILE A 35 -14.59 -17.66 8.84
N ARG A 36 -14.93 -16.38 9.08
CA ARG A 36 -15.22 -15.81 10.41
C ARG A 36 -16.35 -16.55 11.12
N ARG A 37 -17.42 -16.90 10.40
CA ARG A 37 -18.53 -17.71 10.94
C ARG A 37 -18.10 -19.13 11.35
N LYS A 38 -17.05 -19.68 10.72
CA LYS A 38 -16.56 -21.03 11.04
C LYS A 38 -15.52 -21.05 12.16
N ASN A 39 -14.59 -20.09 12.15
CA ASN A 39 -13.68 -19.78 13.25
C ASN A 39 -13.25 -18.29 13.13
N PRO A 40 -13.61 -17.42 14.10
CA PRO A 40 -13.22 -16.01 14.08
C PRO A 40 -11.70 -15.80 13.99
N GLU A 41 -10.90 -16.57 14.73
CA GLU A 41 -9.45 -16.34 14.83
C GLU A 41 -8.70 -16.54 13.51
N LEU A 42 -9.28 -17.30 12.58
CA LEU A 42 -8.70 -17.57 11.26
C LEU A 42 -8.90 -16.41 10.28
N VAL A 43 -9.94 -15.58 10.44
CA VAL A 43 -10.18 -14.45 9.52
C VAL A 43 -9.19 -13.31 9.74
N ASP A 44 -8.54 -13.28 10.91
CA ASP A 44 -7.49 -12.33 11.24
C ASP A 44 -6.21 -12.61 10.45
N HIS A 45 -5.98 -13.85 10.00
CA HIS A 45 -4.83 -14.21 9.17
C HIS A 45 -4.93 -13.71 7.73
N LEU A 46 -6.07 -13.15 7.35
CA LEU A 46 -6.29 -12.53 6.06
C LEU A 46 -6.35 -11.01 6.27
N ALA A 47 -5.76 -10.22 5.37
CA ALA A 47 -6.02 -8.79 5.33
C ALA A 47 -7.42 -8.50 4.74
N ILE A 48 -7.92 -7.29 4.98
CA ILE A 48 -9.16 -6.76 4.41
C ILE A 48 -8.77 -5.96 3.16
N PRO A 49 -9.04 -6.45 1.92
CA PRO A 49 -8.84 -5.66 0.72
C PRO A 49 -9.90 -4.56 0.61
N GLN A 50 -9.49 -3.38 0.18
CA GLN A 50 -10.34 -2.28 -0.26
C GLN A 50 -9.85 -1.85 -1.65
N SER A 51 -10.69 -1.98 -2.67
CA SER A 51 -10.37 -1.50 -4.02
C SER A 51 -10.66 -0.01 -4.14
N ASP A 52 -9.95 0.68 -5.03
CA ASP A 52 -10.37 2.00 -5.52
C ASP A 52 -11.61 1.91 -6.41
N GLU A 53 -12.23 3.06 -6.72
CA GLU A 53 -13.44 3.15 -7.56
C GLU A 53 -13.26 2.55 -8.97
N LEU A 54 -12.02 2.51 -9.45
CA LEU A 54 -11.64 1.96 -10.75
C LEU A 54 -11.26 0.46 -10.70
N GLY A 55 -11.14 -0.15 -9.51
CA GLY A 55 -10.69 -1.54 -9.32
C GLY A 55 -9.24 -1.82 -9.74
N ASN A 56 -8.44 -0.77 -9.91
CA ASN A 56 -7.06 -0.78 -10.40
C ASN A 56 -6.04 -0.87 -9.25
N GLN A 57 -6.34 -0.27 -8.10
CA GLN A 57 -5.54 -0.37 -6.87
C GLN A 57 -6.32 -1.12 -5.78
N ILE A 58 -5.61 -1.90 -4.97
CA ILE A 58 -6.13 -2.56 -3.77
C ILE A 58 -5.23 -2.22 -2.59
N ASP A 59 -5.85 -1.66 -1.54
CA ASP A 59 -5.24 -1.39 -0.24
C ASP A 59 -5.65 -2.50 0.74
N TRP A 60 -4.67 -3.09 1.44
CA TRP A 60 -4.86 -4.26 2.31
C TRP A 60 -4.62 -3.89 3.77
N TYR A 61 -5.69 -3.92 4.56
CA TYR A 61 -5.68 -3.53 5.98
C TYR A 61 -5.66 -4.74 6.91
N SER A 62 -4.98 -4.63 8.04
CA SER A 62 -5.09 -5.58 9.14
C SER A 62 -6.50 -5.55 9.76
N ALA A 63 -6.99 -6.71 10.18
CA ALA A 63 -8.14 -6.78 11.09
C ALA A 63 -7.75 -6.51 12.56
N LEU A 64 -6.47 -6.65 12.88
CA LEU A 64 -5.87 -6.45 14.20
C LEU A 64 -5.18 -5.08 14.32
N ASP A 65 -5.27 -4.48 15.50
CA ASP A 65 -4.47 -3.31 15.89
C ASP A 65 -3.14 -3.76 16.53
N GLY A 66 -2.01 -3.22 16.08
CA GLY A 66 -0.69 -3.57 16.63
C GLY A 66 0.48 -2.87 15.95
N ASP A 67 1.70 -3.29 16.29
CA ASP A 67 2.88 -3.10 15.45
C ASP A 67 2.77 -4.03 14.22
N VAL A 68 3.42 -3.66 13.12
CA VAL A 68 3.38 -4.38 11.83
C VAL A 68 4.81 -4.74 11.45
N ILE A 69 5.11 -6.04 11.45
CA ILE A 69 6.43 -6.59 11.16
C ILE A 69 6.36 -7.35 9.82
N PRO A 70 6.93 -6.83 8.72
CA PRO A 70 7.01 -7.57 7.46
C PRO A 70 7.82 -8.86 7.61
N TRP A 71 7.41 -9.96 6.95
CA TRP A 71 8.00 -11.30 7.16
C TRP A 71 9.53 -11.35 7.07
N SER A 72 10.09 -10.68 6.08
CA SER A 72 11.53 -10.60 5.82
C SER A 72 12.32 -9.84 6.91
N SER A 73 11.66 -9.06 7.78
CA SER A 73 12.27 -8.44 8.97
C SER A 73 11.93 -9.15 10.30
N ALA A 74 11.11 -10.20 10.29
CA ALA A 74 10.81 -11.02 11.47
C ALA A 74 11.99 -11.92 11.84
N THR A 75 12.19 -12.17 13.15
CA THR A 75 13.16 -13.18 13.62
C THR A 75 12.65 -14.60 13.38
N GLU A 76 13.52 -15.60 13.42
CA GLU A 76 13.08 -17.00 13.25
C GLU A 76 12.19 -17.48 14.41
N GLU A 77 12.38 -16.92 15.61
CA GLU A 77 11.51 -17.09 16.78
C GLU A 77 10.10 -16.53 16.55
N GLU A 78 9.97 -15.40 15.82
CA GLU A 78 8.69 -14.82 15.40
C GLU A 78 8.06 -15.64 14.25
N ARG A 79 8.87 -16.14 13.29
CA ARG A 79 8.40 -16.91 12.12
C ARG A 79 7.94 -18.33 12.44
N ALA A 80 8.61 -19.04 13.34
CA ALA A 80 8.30 -20.43 13.69
C ALA A 80 6.88 -20.68 14.26
N PRO A 81 6.32 -19.86 15.17
CA PRO A 81 4.90 -19.93 15.54
C PRO A 81 3.99 -19.40 14.45
N ALA A 82 4.42 -18.45 13.63
CA ALA A 82 3.61 -17.90 12.55
C ALA A 82 3.38 -18.92 11.41
N ARG A 83 4.39 -19.66 10.96
CA ARG A 83 4.20 -20.72 9.93
C ARG A 83 3.18 -21.78 10.40
N ARG A 84 3.24 -22.19 11.67
CA ARG A 84 2.27 -23.14 12.25
C ARG A 84 0.83 -22.62 12.22
N GLN A 85 0.63 -21.31 12.42
CA GLN A 85 -0.69 -20.68 12.30
C GLN A 85 -1.20 -20.66 10.84
N LEU A 86 -0.32 -20.41 9.87
CA LEU A 86 -0.68 -20.43 8.45
C LEU A 86 -0.96 -21.85 7.92
N GLU A 87 -0.24 -22.87 8.37
CA GLU A 87 -0.58 -24.27 8.08
C GLU A 87 -1.96 -24.64 8.67
N ALA A 88 -2.28 -24.20 9.88
CA ALA A 88 -3.60 -24.40 10.48
C ALA A 88 -4.72 -23.69 9.68
N LEU A 89 -4.49 -22.46 9.20
CA LEU A 89 -5.39 -21.76 8.28
C LEU A 89 -5.60 -22.55 6.99
N LYS A 90 -4.52 -23.02 6.35
CA LYS A 90 -4.54 -23.83 5.12
C LYS A 90 -5.35 -25.11 5.29
N THR A 91 -5.11 -25.87 6.36
CA THR A 91 -5.91 -27.07 6.68
C THR A 91 -7.39 -26.74 6.91
N ALA A 92 -7.68 -25.63 7.59
CA ALA A 92 -9.06 -25.21 7.85
C ALA A 92 -9.80 -24.70 6.59
N LEU A 93 -9.10 -24.03 5.67
CA LEU A 93 -9.64 -23.59 4.37
C LEU A 93 -9.95 -24.79 3.46
N GLU A 94 -9.05 -25.77 3.39
CA GLU A 94 -9.26 -27.04 2.67
C GLU A 94 -10.46 -27.80 3.27
N GLY A 95 -10.51 -27.94 4.61
CA GLY A 95 -11.62 -28.57 5.33
C GLY A 95 -12.95 -27.78 5.32
N LEU A 96 -12.93 -26.50 4.93
CA LEU A 96 -14.14 -25.71 4.65
C LEU A 96 -14.57 -25.89 3.19
N SER A 97 -13.63 -25.83 2.25
CA SER A 97 -13.83 -26.10 0.82
C SER A 97 -14.51 -27.45 0.60
N GLN A 98 -13.98 -28.52 1.20
CA GLN A 98 -14.54 -29.87 1.09
C GLN A 98 -16.01 -29.96 1.54
N ARG A 99 -16.45 -29.15 2.52
CA ARG A 99 -17.85 -29.10 2.95
C ARG A 99 -18.76 -28.47 1.89
N PHE A 100 -18.31 -27.36 1.28
CA PHE A 100 -19.05 -26.71 0.20
C PHE A 100 -19.09 -27.53 -1.10
N LEU A 101 -18.12 -28.42 -1.31
CA LEU A 101 -18.06 -29.34 -2.46
C LEU A 101 -18.80 -30.68 -2.21
N GLY A 102 -19.00 -31.07 -0.96
CA GLY A 102 -19.54 -32.39 -0.57
C GLY A 102 -20.95 -32.37 0.02
N THR A 103 -21.64 -31.23 0.08
CA THR A 103 -23.08 -31.18 0.42
C THR A 103 -23.93 -31.35 -0.83
N ASP A 104 -24.86 -32.29 -0.83
CA ASP A 104 -25.95 -32.32 -1.81
C ASP A 104 -26.95 -31.18 -1.51
N SER A 105 -27.35 -30.44 -2.54
CA SER A 105 -28.35 -29.37 -2.46
C SER A 105 -29.06 -29.22 -3.81
N ALA A 106 -30.23 -28.57 -3.81
CA ALA A 106 -30.98 -28.29 -5.04
C ALA A 106 -30.10 -27.59 -6.09
N GLU A 107 -30.23 -28.01 -7.35
CA GLU A 107 -29.25 -27.83 -8.43
C GLU A 107 -28.70 -26.40 -8.56
N GLN A 108 -29.56 -25.39 -8.49
CA GLN A 108 -29.15 -23.99 -8.56
C GLN A 108 -28.23 -23.56 -7.41
N GLN A 109 -28.53 -24.00 -6.18
CA GLN A 109 -27.67 -23.75 -5.02
C GLN A 109 -26.39 -24.59 -5.07
N GLN A 110 -26.39 -25.72 -5.75
CA GLN A 110 -25.22 -26.58 -5.91
C GLN A 110 -24.12 -25.89 -6.73
N GLY A 111 -24.51 -25.16 -7.79
CA GLY A 111 -23.58 -24.36 -8.59
C GLY A 111 -22.82 -23.32 -7.77
N ASP A 112 -23.55 -22.43 -7.08
CA ASP A 112 -22.96 -21.36 -6.28
C ASP A 112 -22.12 -21.91 -5.11
N LYS A 113 -22.60 -22.94 -4.41
CA LYS A 113 -21.84 -23.63 -3.35
C LYS A 113 -20.55 -24.25 -3.87
N ALA A 114 -20.59 -24.90 -5.03
CA ALA A 114 -19.40 -25.50 -5.63
C ALA A 114 -18.38 -24.45 -6.10
N VAL A 115 -18.83 -23.34 -6.69
CA VAL A 115 -17.95 -22.20 -7.05
C VAL A 115 -17.31 -21.61 -5.78
N PHE A 116 -18.09 -21.36 -4.72
CA PHE A 116 -17.57 -20.87 -3.45
C PHE A 116 -16.58 -21.85 -2.80
N GLY A 117 -16.87 -23.15 -2.84
CA GLY A 117 -15.99 -24.22 -2.38
C GLY A 117 -14.64 -24.24 -3.12
N LYS A 118 -14.63 -24.02 -4.43
CA LYS A 118 -13.39 -23.88 -5.21
C LYS A 118 -12.64 -22.59 -4.91
N LEU A 119 -13.34 -21.46 -4.78
CA LEU A 119 -12.75 -20.16 -4.41
C LEU A 119 -12.02 -20.24 -3.07
N LEU A 120 -12.57 -20.94 -2.07
CA LEU A 120 -11.93 -21.17 -0.78
C LEU A 120 -10.54 -21.82 -0.88
N LYS A 121 -10.30 -22.72 -1.86
CA LYS A 121 -8.96 -23.31 -2.07
C LYS A 121 -7.95 -22.27 -2.56
N ARG A 122 -8.41 -21.27 -3.32
CA ARG A 122 -7.56 -20.20 -3.87
C ARG A 122 -7.21 -19.13 -2.82
N VAL A 123 -7.94 -19.04 -1.71
CA VAL A 123 -7.73 -18.01 -0.64
C VAL A 123 -6.33 -18.08 -0.03
N ILE A 124 -5.73 -19.26 0.11
CA ILE A 124 -4.42 -19.43 0.78
C ILE A 124 -3.21 -19.02 -0.09
N HIS A 125 -3.41 -18.74 -1.39
CA HIS A 125 -2.34 -18.35 -2.31
C HIS A 125 -2.02 -16.86 -2.22
N PHE A 126 -0.75 -16.50 -2.24
CA PHE A 126 -0.22 -15.12 -2.32
C PHE A 126 1.12 -15.13 -3.09
N PRO A 127 1.63 -13.99 -3.58
CA PRO A 127 2.74 -14.00 -4.56
C PRO A 127 4.11 -14.44 -4.01
N ASP A 128 4.55 -13.93 -2.85
CA ASP A 128 5.83 -14.27 -2.20
C ASP A 128 5.87 -13.88 -0.70
N GLU A 129 7.00 -14.14 -0.01
CA GLU A 129 7.18 -13.86 1.43
C GLU A 129 6.91 -12.41 1.85
N ASN A 130 7.15 -11.42 0.98
CA ASN A 130 6.99 -9.99 1.28
C ASN A 130 5.51 -9.56 1.37
N PHE A 131 4.58 -10.46 1.05
CA PHE A 131 3.14 -10.25 1.19
C PHE A 131 2.59 -10.72 2.54
N VAL A 132 3.44 -11.30 3.39
CA VAL A 132 3.09 -11.73 4.76
C VAL A 132 3.63 -10.73 5.78
N TYR A 133 2.80 -10.40 6.77
CA TYR A 133 3.11 -9.47 7.85
C TYR A 133 2.71 -10.09 9.19
N LEU A 134 3.51 -9.93 10.24
CA LEU A 134 3.13 -10.27 11.60
C LEU A 134 2.52 -9.05 12.28
N VAL A 135 1.33 -9.21 12.85
CA VAL A 135 0.64 -8.19 13.65
C VAL A 135 0.27 -8.86 14.98
N GLN A 136 0.80 -8.34 16.10
CA GLN A 136 0.68 -8.98 17.42
C GLN A 136 1.17 -10.45 17.46
N GLY A 137 2.17 -10.79 16.63
CA GLY A 137 2.65 -12.18 16.48
C GLY A 137 1.73 -13.11 15.68
N LYS A 138 0.55 -12.65 15.27
CA LYS A 138 -0.33 -13.35 14.32
C LYS A 138 0.08 -12.99 12.88
N PRO A 139 0.35 -13.96 11.99
CA PRO A 139 0.61 -13.67 10.58
C PRO A 139 -0.67 -13.25 9.86
N VAL A 140 -0.58 -12.26 9.00
CA VAL A 140 -1.63 -11.68 8.17
C VAL A 140 -1.14 -11.65 6.72
N LEU A 141 -1.88 -12.30 5.82
CA LEU A 141 -1.62 -12.35 4.39
C LEU A 141 -2.21 -11.12 3.69
N THR A 142 -1.44 -10.49 2.80
CA THR A 142 -1.91 -9.50 1.80
C THR A 142 -1.83 -10.11 0.39
N PHE A 143 -2.55 -9.54 -0.58
CA PHE A 143 -2.66 -10.14 -1.94
C PHE A 143 -3.03 -11.63 -1.91
N TRP A 144 -3.88 -12.02 -0.96
CA TRP A 144 -4.39 -13.38 -0.91
C TRP A 144 -5.43 -13.60 -2.03
N GLY A 145 -5.36 -14.78 -2.66
CA GLY A 145 -6.01 -15.01 -3.96
C GLY A 145 -5.24 -14.46 -5.17
N PHE A 146 -3.93 -14.27 -5.07
CA PHE A 146 -3.06 -13.92 -6.20
C PHE A 146 -1.81 -14.82 -6.25
N GLU A 147 -1.21 -14.93 -7.43
CA GLU A 147 0.05 -15.62 -7.67
C GLU A 147 0.94 -14.85 -8.66
N HIS A 148 2.21 -15.24 -8.76
CA HIS A 148 3.10 -14.70 -9.79
C HIS A 148 2.77 -15.29 -11.16
N ALA A 149 2.96 -14.51 -12.23
CA ALA A 149 2.79 -15.01 -13.58
C ALA A 149 3.80 -16.15 -13.86
N GLY A 150 3.28 -17.37 -14.02
CA GLY A 150 4.09 -18.57 -14.31
C GLY A 150 4.51 -19.39 -13.08
N THR A 151 4.13 -19.03 -11.85
CA THR A 151 4.22 -19.99 -10.74
C THR A 151 3.16 -21.09 -10.93
N GLY A 152 3.58 -22.35 -10.92
CA GLY A 152 2.67 -23.49 -11.02
C GLY A 152 1.94 -23.80 -9.71
N ASN A 153 1.16 -24.88 -9.70
CA ASN A 153 0.39 -25.37 -8.54
C ASN A 153 1.29 -25.99 -7.42
N GLY A 154 2.27 -25.23 -6.93
CA GLY A 154 3.06 -25.57 -5.75
C GLY A 154 2.32 -25.27 -4.45
N ASP A 155 2.91 -25.66 -3.31
CA ASP A 155 2.41 -25.29 -1.99
C ASP A 155 2.66 -23.79 -1.73
N PRO A 156 1.61 -22.96 -1.56
CA PRO A 156 1.78 -21.51 -1.43
C PRO A 156 2.57 -21.11 -0.18
N LEU A 157 2.58 -21.92 0.89
CA LEU A 157 3.36 -21.64 2.09
C LEU A 157 4.85 -21.98 1.95
N HIS A 158 5.25 -22.69 0.90
CA HIS A 158 6.64 -23.13 0.71
C HIS A 158 7.66 -21.96 0.72
N CYS A 159 7.28 -20.79 0.19
CA CYS A 159 8.13 -19.60 0.19
C CYS A 159 8.57 -19.16 1.60
N LEU A 160 7.75 -19.40 2.63
CA LEU A 160 8.01 -18.99 4.01
C LEU A 160 9.05 -19.86 4.74
N TYR A 161 9.38 -21.02 4.16
CA TYR A 161 10.41 -21.94 4.66
C TYR A 161 11.78 -21.73 3.99
N GLN A 162 11.87 -20.83 3.01
CA GLN A 162 13.14 -20.51 2.35
C GLN A 162 13.96 -19.60 3.26
N VAL A 163 14.89 -20.19 4.01
CA VAL A 163 15.89 -19.44 4.77
C VAL A 163 16.71 -18.62 3.78
N PRO A 164 16.77 -17.27 3.89
CA PRO A 164 17.65 -16.46 3.05
C PRO A 164 19.08 -17.00 3.17
N PRO A 165 19.84 -17.15 2.07
CA PRO A 165 21.18 -17.72 2.12
C PRO A 165 22.03 -16.87 3.06
N ALA A 166 22.28 -17.39 4.27
CA ALA A 166 23.02 -16.68 5.29
C ALA A 166 24.36 -16.26 4.68
N PHE A 167 24.71 -14.98 4.84
CA PHE A 167 25.99 -14.47 4.40
C PHE A 167 27.09 -15.22 5.17
N ARG A 168 27.58 -16.31 4.57
CA ARG A 168 28.87 -16.88 4.90
C ARG A 168 29.86 -15.76 4.61
N LEU A 169 30.31 -15.09 5.67
CA LEU A 169 31.50 -14.27 5.61
C LEU A 169 32.55 -15.08 4.84
N PRO A 170 33.17 -14.53 3.78
CA PRO A 170 34.24 -15.24 3.11
C PRO A 170 35.26 -15.63 4.18
N PRO A 171 35.81 -16.86 4.14
CA PRO A 171 36.77 -17.30 5.15
C PRO A 171 37.87 -16.23 5.22
N VAL A 172 38.21 -15.79 6.44
CA VAL A 172 39.07 -14.62 6.65
C VAL A 172 40.43 -14.88 6.02
N VAL A 173 40.60 -14.40 4.79
CA VAL A 173 41.88 -14.37 4.10
C VAL A 173 42.72 -13.33 4.84
N GLU A 174 43.82 -13.77 5.45
CA GLU A 174 44.76 -12.88 6.10
C GLU A 174 45.15 -11.75 5.13
N ALA A 175 45.10 -10.50 5.61
CA ALA A 175 45.18 -9.34 4.74
C ALA A 175 46.50 -9.35 3.95
N PRO A 176 46.46 -9.37 2.59
CA PRO A 176 47.67 -9.37 1.79
C PRO A 176 48.46 -8.09 2.05
N VAL A 177 49.76 -8.24 2.30
CA VAL A 177 50.67 -7.14 2.66
C VAL A 177 50.60 -6.03 1.60
N VAL A 178 50.51 -4.78 2.07
CA VAL A 178 50.24 -3.59 1.26
C VAL A 178 51.22 -3.46 0.09
N ALA A 179 50.72 -3.67 -1.14
CA ALA A 179 51.41 -3.28 -2.35
C ALA A 179 51.37 -1.74 -2.51
N PRO A 180 52.44 -1.09 -3.01
CA PRO A 180 52.50 0.37 -3.11
C PRO A 180 51.46 0.92 -4.09
N ALA A 181 50.81 2.02 -3.71
CA ALA A 181 49.75 2.64 -4.51
C ALA A 181 50.29 3.18 -5.85
N VAL A 182 49.64 2.81 -6.95
CA VAL A 182 49.92 3.37 -8.27
C VAL A 182 49.48 4.85 -8.33
N PRO A 183 50.30 5.77 -8.86
CA PRO A 183 49.97 7.19 -8.89
C PRO A 183 48.83 7.48 -9.87
N VAL A 184 47.83 8.23 -9.41
CA VAL A 184 46.70 8.68 -10.23
C VAL A 184 47.20 9.65 -11.30
N VAL A 185 47.11 9.26 -12.58
CA VAL A 185 47.51 10.12 -13.71
C VAL A 185 46.55 11.29 -13.83
N ALA A 186 47.00 12.48 -13.41
CA ALA A 186 46.26 13.73 -13.55
C ALA A 186 46.00 14.02 -15.04
N ARG A 187 44.72 14.21 -15.42
CA ARG A 187 44.35 14.53 -16.81
C ARG A 187 44.94 15.90 -17.22
N PRO A 188 45.58 16.02 -18.41
CA PRO A 188 46.31 17.23 -18.78
C PRO A 188 45.37 18.43 -18.98
N TRP A 189 45.59 19.46 -18.17
CA TRP A 189 44.83 20.72 -18.12
C TRP A 189 44.61 21.41 -19.48
N TRP A 190 45.57 21.33 -20.41
CA TRP A 190 45.49 21.92 -21.75
C TRP A 190 44.27 21.43 -22.57
N ARG A 191 43.72 20.23 -22.30
CA ARG A 191 42.53 19.73 -23.00
C ARG A 191 41.28 20.58 -22.73
N ARG A 192 41.27 21.43 -21.70
CA ARG A 192 40.19 22.39 -21.39
C ARG A 192 40.37 23.76 -22.08
N TRP A 193 41.53 24.05 -22.68
CA TRP A 193 41.79 25.30 -23.40
C TRP A 193 41.57 25.22 -24.92
N TRP A 194 41.57 24.03 -25.51
CA TRP A 194 41.26 23.83 -26.95
C TRP A 194 39.93 24.50 -27.35
N TRP A 195 38.93 24.48 -26.47
CA TRP A 195 37.58 25.01 -26.71
C TRP A 195 37.59 26.55 -26.91
N LEU A 196 38.58 27.26 -26.34
CA LEU A 196 38.77 28.70 -26.55
C LEU A 196 39.36 29.05 -27.92
N LEU A 197 39.97 28.09 -28.65
CA LEU A 197 40.44 28.29 -30.03
C LEU A 197 39.35 27.99 -31.08
N LEU A 198 38.36 27.17 -30.75
CA LEU A 198 37.23 26.88 -31.65
C LEU A 198 36.25 28.06 -31.76
N LEU A 199 36.07 28.82 -30.68
CA LEU A 199 35.15 29.96 -30.64
C LEU A 199 35.52 31.13 -31.58
N PRO A 200 36.78 31.62 -31.66
CA PRO A 200 37.17 32.63 -32.65
C PRO A 200 37.15 32.09 -34.09
N LEU A 201 37.42 30.80 -34.30
CA LEU A 201 37.31 30.17 -35.62
C LEU A 201 35.84 30.14 -36.12
N LEU A 202 34.89 29.85 -35.22
CA LEU A 202 33.46 29.91 -35.50
C LEU A 202 33.01 31.35 -35.85
N LEU A 203 33.49 32.35 -35.11
CA LEU A 203 33.21 33.76 -35.39
C LEU A 203 33.79 34.22 -36.73
N LEU A 204 35.01 33.80 -37.09
CA LEU A 204 35.61 34.07 -38.39
C LEU A 204 34.78 33.46 -39.53
N LEU A 205 34.33 32.20 -39.37
CA LEU A 205 33.47 31.53 -40.35
C LEU A 205 32.13 32.26 -40.51
N LEU A 206 31.50 32.67 -39.41
CA LEU A 206 30.24 33.42 -39.43
C LEU A 206 30.41 34.78 -40.11
N TRP A 207 31.52 35.49 -39.85
CA TRP A 207 31.83 36.76 -40.49
C TRP A 207 32.07 36.61 -42.00
N LEU A 208 32.77 35.54 -42.42
CA LEU A 208 32.97 35.21 -43.84
C LEU A 208 31.63 34.91 -44.55
N LEU A 209 30.72 34.18 -43.89
CA LEU A 209 29.39 33.87 -44.42
C LEU A 209 28.49 35.12 -44.52
N LEU A 210 28.63 36.08 -43.61
CA LEU A 210 27.97 37.39 -43.71
C LEU A 210 28.57 38.24 -44.84
N GLY A 211 29.90 38.26 -45.00
CA GLY A 211 30.56 38.95 -46.10
C GLY A 211 30.14 38.42 -47.47
N LEU A 212 30.08 37.09 -47.64
CA LEU A 212 29.62 36.44 -48.86
C LEU A 212 28.13 36.69 -49.19
N ARG A 213 27.31 37.07 -48.19
CA ARG A 213 25.91 37.49 -48.40
C ARG A 213 25.78 38.92 -48.94
N GLY A 214 26.86 39.70 -49.00
CA GLY A 214 26.88 41.05 -49.57
C GLY A 214 26.86 41.13 -51.10
N CYS A 215 26.98 40.00 -51.81
CA CYS A 215 27.12 39.97 -53.27
C CYS A 215 25.98 39.23 -53.99
N VAL A 216 24.72 39.51 -53.61
CA VAL A 216 23.53 39.12 -54.39
C VAL A 216 22.69 40.38 -54.65
N PRO A 217 22.61 40.88 -55.90
CA PRO A 217 21.80 42.05 -56.22
C PRO A 217 20.31 41.73 -56.19
N ILE A 218 19.52 42.54 -55.50
CA ILE A 218 18.06 42.45 -55.46
C ILE A 218 17.48 43.26 -56.63
N PRO A 219 16.72 42.65 -57.56
CA PRO A 219 15.98 43.41 -58.56
C PRO A 219 14.78 44.11 -57.91
N LEU A 220 14.71 45.44 -58.06
CA LEU A 220 13.56 46.23 -57.65
C LEU A 220 12.40 46.02 -58.63
N VAL A 221 11.19 45.77 -58.12
CA VAL A 221 9.93 45.91 -58.86
C VAL A 221 8.99 46.76 -57.99
N ALA A 222 8.22 47.63 -58.63
CA ALA A 222 7.54 48.75 -58.00
C ALA A 222 6.54 48.37 -56.90
N VAL A 223 6.50 49.21 -55.86
CA VAL A 223 5.27 49.47 -55.09
C VAL A 223 4.44 50.43 -55.91
N ASP A 224 3.16 50.12 -56.16
CA ASP A 224 2.17 51.18 -56.34
C ASP A 224 0.74 50.74 -56.00
N LEU A 225 -0.01 51.69 -55.44
CA LEU A 225 -1.47 51.77 -55.24
C LEU A 225 -2.24 50.72 -54.38
N LEU A 226 -2.96 51.30 -53.41
CA LEU A 226 -4.16 50.83 -52.70
C LEU A 226 -5.34 50.52 -53.68
N PRO A 227 -6.45 49.82 -53.31
CA PRO A 227 -7.14 49.96 -52.01
C PRO A 227 -7.88 48.74 -51.41
N GLU A 228 -8.47 48.98 -50.23
CA GLU A 228 -9.70 48.43 -49.65
C GLU A 228 -10.04 46.92 -49.80
N GLY A 229 -9.57 46.15 -48.80
CA GLY A 229 -10.36 45.11 -48.13
C GLY A 229 -10.59 43.76 -48.83
N LEU A 230 -10.75 42.72 -48.00
CA LEU A 230 -11.70 41.60 -48.14
C LEU A 230 -11.51 40.61 -46.97
N VAL A 231 -12.46 39.69 -46.80
CA VAL A 231 -12.56 38.71 -45.68
C VAL A 231 -12.10 37.29 -46.14
N PRO A 232 -12.01 36.26 -45.27
CA PRO A 232 -11.00 35.20 -45.41
C PRO A 232 -11.47 33.97 -46.22
N VAL A 233 -10.50 33.14 -46.62
CA VAL A 233 -10.73 31.73 -47.00
C VAL A 233 -9.61 30.85 -46.42
N GLU A 234 -9.93 30.11 -45.36
CA GLU A 234 -9.12 28.96 -44.90
C GLU A 234 -9.29 27.81 -45.90
N LYS A 235 -8.23 27.02 -46.17
CA LYS A 235 -8.35 25.78 -46.97
C LYS A 235 -8.12 24.55 -46.10
N GLN A 236 -9.20 23.77 -45.92
CA GLN A 236 -9.12 22.40 -45.44
C GLN A 236 -8.18 21.54 -46.29
N LEU A 237 -7.57 20.55 -45.64
CA LEU A 237 -7.18 19.31 -46.27
C LEU A 237 -8.04 18.20 -45.66
N GLU A 238 -8.59 17.33 -46.50
CA GLU A 238 -9.58 16.31 -46.10
C GLU A 238 -8.89 14.96 -45.78
N GLU A 239 -9.35 14.25 -44.75
CA GLU A 239 -9.11 12.81 -44.59
C GLU A 239 -10.45 12.06 -44.43
N PRO A 240 -10.62 10.86 -45.03
CA PRO A 240 -11.91 10.20 -45.13
C PRO A 240 -12.28 9.40 -43.85
N PRO A 241 -13.54 9.46 -43.39
CA PRO A 241 -13.99 8.68 -42.23
C PRO A 241 -14.23 7.20 -42.58
N LEU A 242 -13.81 6.30 -41.69
CA LEU A 242 -14.15 4.88 -41.73
C LEU A 242 -15.52 4.63 -41.11
N THR A 243 -16.39 3.90 -41.80
CA THR A 243 -17.73 3.54 -41.32
C THR A 243 -17.66 2.40 -40.28
N GLY A 244 -18.20 2.62 -39.09
CA GLY A 244 -18.30 1.61 -38.03
C GLY A 244 -19.65 1.66 -37.33
N ASN A 245 -20.37 0.54 -37.33
CA ASN A 245 -21.72 0.45 -36.77
C ASN A 245 -21.66 0.03 -35.28
N VAL A 246 -22.26 0.81 -34.38
CA VAL A 246 -22.39 0.47 -32.96
C VAL A 246 -23.86 0.26 -32.63
N THR A 247 -24.19 -0.92 -32.07
CA THR A 247 -25.55 -1.26 -31.62
C THR A 247 -25.66 -1.08 -30.12
N THR A 248 -26.58 -0.25 -29.65
CA THR A 248 -26.93 -0.11 -28.23
C THR A 248 -28.32 -0.70 -27.94
N LEU A 249 -28.52 -1.11 -26.68
CA LEU A 249 -29.59 -2.04 -26.31
C LEU A 249 -30.90 -1.32 -25.96
N ASN A 250 -31.53 -0.70 -26.97
CA ASN A 250 -32.98 -0.43 -27.08
C ASN A 250 -33.25 0.13 -28.49
N GLY A 251 -33.97 -0.63 -29.32
CA GLY A 251 -33.97 -0.45 -30.78
C GLY A 251 -34.76 0.75 -31.31
N VAL A 252 -34.19 1.96 -31.25
CA VAL A 252 -34.68 3.17 -31.94
C VAL A 252 -33.53 3.82 -32.71
N PRO A 253 -33.61 3.97 -34.04
CA PRO A 253 -32.56 4.61 -34.82
C PRO A 253 -32.62 6.14 -34.70
N VAL A 254 -31.54 6.76 -34.21
CA VAL A 254 -31.39 8.22 -34.16
C VAL A 254 -30.22 8.63 -35.04
N THR A 255 -30.52 9.24 -36.20
CA THR A 255 -29.51 9.90 -37.04
C THR A 255 -29.16 11.27 -36.45
N GLY A 256 -28.01 11.39 -35.81
CA GLY A 256 -27.50 12.64 -35.25
C GLY A 256 -26.03 12.87 -35.59
N THR A 257 -25.74 13.97 -36.29
CA THR A 257 -24.37 14.36 -36.65
C THR A 257 -23.75 15.20 -35.54
N VAL A 258 -22.72 14.69 -34.87
CA VAL A 258 -22.00 15.42 -33.82
C VAL A 258 -20.73 16.06 -34.41
N VAL A 259 -20.70 17.39 -34.45
CA VAL A 259 -19.50 18.18 -34.77
C VAL A 259 -19.03 18.86 -33.48
N GLY A 260 -17.79 18.59 -33.06
CA GLY A 260 -17.25 19.04 -31.77
C GLY A 260 -16.17 20.12 -31.91
N SER A 261 -16.41 21.31 -31.36
CA SER A 261 -15.43 22.39 -31.13
C SER A 261 -16.06 23.48 -30.25
N SER A 262 -15.37 24.20 -29.36
CA SER A 262 -14.16 23.90 -28.57
C SER A 262 -14.07 24.90 -27.39
N ILE A 263 -13.21 24.58 -26.41
CA ILE A 263 -12.54 25.45 -25.40
C ILE A 263 -13.14 26.85 -25.13
N GLY A 264 -13.62 27.10 -23.90
CA GLY A 264 -13.98 28.44 -23.42
C GLY A 264 -13.97 28.59 -21.90
N THR A 265 -13.01 29.34 -21.36
CA THR A 265 -12.87 29.63 -19.91
C THR A 265 -13.83 30.74 -19.47
N GLY A 266 -14.58 30.55 -18.38
CA GLY A 266 -15.44 31.61 -17.84
C GLY A 266 -16.00 31.33 -16.44
N THR A 267 -15.64 32.18 -15.47
CA THR A 267 -16.26 32.23 -14.13
C THR A 267 -17.58 33.01 -14.16
N ALA A 268 -18.61 32.57 -13.43
CA ALA A 268 -19.07 33.24 -12.18
C ALA A 268 -20.51 32.88 -11.77
N THR A 269 -20.74 32.91 -10.44
CA THR A 269 -22.02 33.17 -9.73
C THR A 269 -23.28 32.34 -10.01
N ALA A 270 -23.92 31.91 -8.92
CA ALA A 270 -25.29 31.41 -8.93
C ALA A 270 -26.32 32.55 -9.09
N VAL A 271 -27.53 32.20 -9.55
CA VAL A 271 -28.74 33.03 -9.43
C VAL A 271 -29.79 32.21 -8.68
N THR A 272 -30.40 32.82 -7.66
CA THR A 272 -31.48 32.24 -6.86
C THR A 272 -32.81 32.90 -7.23
N GLY A 273 -33.88 32.12 -7.41
CA GLY A 273 -35.24 32.61 -7.64
C GLY A 273 -36.12 31.52 -8.27
N THR A 274 -36.84 30.67 -7.53
CA THR A 274 -38.03 30.86 -6.66
C THR A 274 -39.36 31.02 -7.42
N HIS A 275 -40.22 30.00 -7.29
CA HIS A 275 -41.69 30.04 -7.37
C HIS A 275 -42.32 30.50 -8.71
N ASP A 276 -43.53 30.08 -9.09
CA ASP A 276 -44.59 29.37 -8.35
C ASP A 276 -45.47 28.49 -9.31
N VAL A 277 -46.69 28.14 -8.88
CA VAL A 277 -47.88 27.72 -9.68
C VAL A 277 -48.20 26.21 -9.76
N GLU A 278 -48.94 25.79 -8.72
CA GLU A 278 -50.32 25.24 -8.80
C GLU A 278 -50.63 23.85 -9.43
N ALA A 279 -51.59 23.15 -8.80
CA ALA A 279 -52.11 21.84 -9.20
C ALA A 279 -53.45 21.96 -9.96
N PRO A 280 -53.93 20.87 -10.59
CA PRO A 280 -54.96 20.04 -9.92
C PRO A 280 -54.65 18.53 -10.02
N ALA A 281 -55.01 17.63 -9.10
CA ALA A 281 -56.16 17.50 -8.18
C ALA A 281 -57.45 16.92 -8.81
N VAL A 282 -57.70 15.61 -8.58
CA VAL A 282 -59.02 14.92 -8.54
C VAL A 282 -58.93 13.74 -7.55
N GLU A 283 -60.05 13.42 -6.89
CA GLU A 283 -60.28 12.38 -5.85
C GLU A 283 -59.96 10.92 -6.26
N GLY A 284 -59.93 9.93 -5.34
CA GLY A 284 -60.01 9.97 -3.87
C GLY A 284 -60.48 8.65 -3.22
N ASN A 285 -60.33 8.58 -1.88
CA ASN A 285 -60.75 7.56 -0.90
C ASN A 285 -60.34 6.07 -1.10
N GLU A 286 -59.78 5.31 -0.14
CA GLU A 286 -59.82 5.24 1.35
C GLU A 286 -60.70 4.09 1.87
N ALA A 287 -60.07 3.17 2.61
CA ALA A 287 -60.72 2.22 3.52
C ALA A 287 -59.72 1.88 4.65
N ASP A 288 -60.13 2.13 5.90
CA ASP A 288 -59.32 2.04 7.13
C ASP A 288 -59.22 0.61 7.71
N ALA A 289 -58.17 0.34 8.51
CA ALA A 289 -58.17 -0.58 9.67
C ALA A 289 -56.78 -0.73 10.35
N ALA A 290 -56.62 -0.18 11.55
CA ALA A 290 -55.59 -0.55 12.57
C ALA A 290 -55.96 0.04 13.95
N PRO A 291 -55.34 -0.35 15.08
CA PRO A 291 -54.62 -1.59 15.43
C PRO A 291 -55.33 -2.32 16.61
N ALA A 292 -54.66 -3.24 17.32
CA ALA A 292 -55.13 -3.76 18.62
C ALA A 292 -53.98 -4.22 19.55
N ASP A 293 -53.89 -3.61 20.74
CA ASP A 293 -53.08 -4.04 21.89
C ASP A 293 -53.94 -4.78 22.93
N LEU A 294 -53.34 -5.69 23.71
CA LEU A 294 -53.83 -6.16 25.03
C LEU A 294 -52.64 -6.54 25.94
N ALA A 295 -52.83 -6.49 27.27
CA ALA A 295 -51.76 -6.52 28.28
C ALA A 295 -51.96 -7.53 29.45
N GLU A 296 -50.95 -7.58 30.34
CA GLU A 296 -50.83 -8.09 31.74
C GLU A 296 -52.09 -8.54 32.52
N ASP A 297 -52.10 -9.50 33.46
CA ASP A 297 -51.20 -10.61 33.91
C ASP A 297 -52.08 -11.62 34.75
N PRO A 298 -51.91 -12.01 36.05
CA PRO A 298 -50.73 -12.46 36.83
C PRO A 298 -50.82 -13.83 37.57
N ALA A 299 -49.64 -14.45 37.71
CA ALA A 299 -49.17 -15.36 38.78
C ALA A 299 -49.86 -16.72 39.10
N LYS A 300 -49.06 -17.82 39.05
CA LYS A 300 -48.77 -18.66 40.24
C LYS A 300 -47.64 -19.69 40.05
N ASP A 301 -46.88 -19.90 41.13
CA ASP A 301 -45.91 -20.99 41.38
C ASP A 301 -46.66 -22.29 41.76
N PRO A 302 -46.11 -23.50 41.55
CA PRO A 302 -45.14 -24.05 42.53
C PRO A 302 -43.95 -24.87 41.96
N ALA A 303 -42.76 -24.63 42.51
CA ALA A 303 -41.88 -25.57 43.23
C ALA A 303 -41.81 -27.08 42.84
N ALA A 304 -40.68 -27.79 43.01
CA ALA A 304 -39.27 -27.43 43.22
C ALA A 304 -38.45 -28.74 43.28
N GLU A 305 -37.20 -28.76 42.78
CA GLU A 305 -36.15 -29.62 43.35
C GLU A 305 -34.72 -29.17 42.97
N SER A 306 -33.78 -29.43 43.88
CA SER A 306 -32.33 -29.13 43.86
C SER A 306 -31.66 -30.12 44.84
N PRO A 307 -30.32 -30.24 44.98
CA PRO A 307 -29.19 -29.71 44.20
C PRO A 307 -28.51 -30.87 43.39
N THR A 308 -27.20 -31.17 43.26
CA THR A 308 -25.91 -30.71 43.84
C THR A 308 -24.73 -31.10 42.92
N ALA A 309 -23.54 -30.51 43.18
CA ALA A 309 -22.21 -31.00 42.75
C ALA A 309 -21.39 -31.41 44.01
N PRO A 310 -20.08 -31.74 43.98
CA PRO A 310 -19.15 -32.12 42.89
C PRO A 310 -18.63 -33.58 43.12
N PRO A 311 -17.42 -34.04 42.68
CA PRO A 311 -16.10 -33.58 43.18
C PRO A 311 -14.94 -33.53 42.15
N GLU A 312 -13.76 -33.10 42.60
CA GLU A 312 -12.47 -33.27 41.89
C GLU A 312 -12.06 -34.75 41.74
N ASN A 313 -11.17 -35.05 40.78
CA ASN A 313 -10.05 -35.96 41.06
C ASN A 313 -8.79 -35.57 40.26
N LYS A 314 -7.61 -35.92 40.79
CA LYS A 314 -6.28 -35.53 40.28
C LYS A 314 -5.48 -36.74 39.80
N THR A 315 -4.90 -36.66 38.60
CA THR A 315 -3.75 -37.49 38.22
C THR A 315 -2.80 -36.70 37.31
N ALA A 316 -1.55 -36.55 37.72
CA ALA A 316 -0.41 -36.19 36.87
C ALA A 316 0.52 -37.41 36.77
N PRO A 317 1.23 -37.61 35.65
CA PRO A 317 2.70 -37.36 35.68
C PRO A 317 3.32 -36.99 34.31
N PRO A 318 4.64 -36.71 34.21
CA PRO A 318 5.56 -36.16 35.21
C PRO A 318 6.29 -34.89 34.69
N ASP A 319 7.18 -34.37 35.53
CA ASP A 319 8.14 -33.29 35.24
C ASP A 319 9.10 -33.61 34.07
N VAL A 320 9.44 -32.61 33.27
CA VAL A 320 10.72 -32.54 32.52
C VAL A 320 11.28 -31.14 32.70
N THR A 321 12.13 -31.00 33.70
CA THR A 321 12.71 -29.72 34.10
C THR A 321 13.71 -29.22 33.04
N SER A 322 13.41 -28.08 32.40
CA SER A 322 14.31 -27.42 31.45
C SER A 322 14.48 -25.93 31.83
N PRO A 323 15.43 -25.60 32.73
CA PRO A 323 15.64 -24.23 33.18
C PRO A 323 16.58 -23.47 32.23
N GLU A 324 16.02 -22.81 31.21
CA GLU A 324 16.57 -21.59 30.59
C GLU A 324 15.51 -20.99 29.62
N ALA A 325 14.43 -20.42 30.16
CA ALA A 325 13.31 -19.89 29.36
C ALA A 325 12.74 -18.56 29.90
N GLU A 326 13.55 -17.77 30.60
CA GLU A 326 13.12 -16.46 31.05
C GLU A 326 13.24 -15.40 29.94
N LYS A 327 12.11 -14.72 29.69
CA LYS A 327 12.04 -13.29 29.41
C LYS A 327 12.41 -12.79 27.99
N SER A 328 11.84 -13.42 26.97
CA SER A 328 11.25 -12.64 25.86
C SER A 328 9.74 -12.49 26.10
N ALA A 329 9.39 -11.57 26.99
CA ALA A 329 7.98 -11.26 27.26
C ALA A 329 7.43 -10.39 26.12
N ALA A 330 6.35 -10.82 25.49
CA ALA A 330 5.67 -10.05 24.44
C ALA A 330 4.93 -8.84 25.03
N THR A 331 5.65 -7.76 25.30
CA THR A 331 5.08 -6.49 25.75
C THR A 331 4.04 -6.00 24.74
N LYS A 332 2.85 -5.61 25.23
CA LYS A 332 1.79 -5.05 24.39
C LYS A 332 2.33 -3.82 23.64
N PRO A 333 2.16 -3.70 22.31
CA PRO A 333 2.65 -2.54 21.57
C PRO A 333 2.11 -1.23 22.13
N GLY A 334 2.99 -0.25 22.32
CA GLY A 334 2.63 1.09 22.80
C GLY A 334 1.69 1.82 21.82
N PRO A 335 1.19 3.00 22.21
CA PRO A 335 0.25 3.77 21.41
C PRO A 335 0.80 4.07 20.00
N PRO A 336 -0.06 4.12 18.97
CA PRO A 336 0.33 4.63 17.67
C PRO A 336 0.73 6.10 17.79
N LEU A 337 1.66 6.56 16.94
CA LEU A 337 2.05 7.97 16.94
C LEU A 337 0.84 8.87 16.67
N SER A 338 0.67 9.89 17.51
CA SER A 338 -0.27 10.99 17.31
C SER A 338 0.48 12.31 17.40
N ILE A 339 0.06 13.29 16.61
CA ILE A 339 0.62 14.66 16.63
C ILE A 339 -0.39 15.55 17.36
N PRO A 340 -0.01 16.19 18.49
CA PRO A 340 -0.89 17.09 19.23
C PRO A 340 -1.43 18.24 18.34
N PRO A 341 -2.70 18.66 18.52
CA PRO A 341 -3.30 19.71 17.69
C PRO A 341 -2.65 21.09 17.87
N ASP A 342 -1.96 21.28 18.98
CA ASP A 342 -1.27 22.46 19.49
C ASP A 342 0.26 22.35 19.39
N ALA A 343 0.79 21.32 18.71
CA ALA A 343 2.22 21.10 18.54
C ALA A 343 2.90 22.25 17.77
N ALA A 344 3.58 23.13 18.50
CA ALA A 344 4.27 24.30 17.95
C ALA A 344 5.47 23.93 17.04
N ASP A 345 5.76 24.80 16.08
CA ASP A 345 6.93 24.71 15.20
C ASP A 345 8.24 24.76 16.00
N GLY A 346 9.23 23.95 15.60
CA GLY A 346 10.51 23.81 16.29
C GLY A 346 10.86 22.36 16.62
N ALA A 347 11.43 22.11 17.81
CA ALA A 347 11.81 20.78 18.26
C ALA A 347 10.57 19.95 18.66
N ALA A 348 10.42 18.75 18.10
CA ALA A 348 9.24 17.89 18.30
C ALA A 348 9.26 17.15 19.65
N ARG A 349 9.18 17.89 20.77
CA ARG A 349 9.26 17.35 22.15
C ARG A 349 8.20 16.31 22.53
N PHE A 350 7.08 16.23 21.80
CA PHE A 350 6.06 15.19 22.00
C PHE A 350 6.52 13.79 21.49
N LEU A 351 7.74 13.71 20.92
CA LEU A 351 8.43 12.46 20.56
C LEU A 351 9.52 12.08 21.57
N ASP A 352 9.61 12.72 22.73
CA ASP A 352 10.61 12.37 23.73
C ASP A 352 10.31 10.96 24.30
N GLY A 353 11.18 9.99 23.98
CA GLY A 353 10.98 8.57 24.28
C GLY A 353 11.56 7.63 23.23
N GLN A 354 11.07 6.37 23.22
CA GLN A 354 11.40 5.37 22.21
C GLN A 354 10.22 5.15 21.24
N TYR A 355 10.51 5.10 19.94
CA TYR A 355 9.52 4.86 18.89
C TYR A 355 10.03 3.82 17.88
N ARG A 356 9.14 2.97 17.39
CA ARG A 356 9.43 2.02 16.31
C ARG A 356 8.64 2.37 15.04
N ALA A 357 9.29 2.23 13.89
CA ALA A 357 8.66 2.15 12.57
C ALA A 357 8.90 0.75 11.98
N GLY A 358 7.82 0.08 11.55
CA GLY A 358 7.86 -1.30 11.03
C GLY A 358 7.10 -1.51 9.72
N ALA A 359 5.95 -0.84 9.52
CA ALA A 359 5.20 -0.93 8.28
C ALA A 359 5.87 -0.15 7.13
N GLY A 360 5.90 -0.76 5.94
CA GLY A 360 6.04 -0.08 4.66
C GLY A 360 7.42 0.48 4.26
N ILE A 361 8.35 0.67 5.20
CA ILE A 361 9.71 1.13 4.89
C ILE A 361 10.51 -0.03 4.27
N GLN A 362 11.15 0.23 3.13
CA GLN A 362 12.02 -0.71 2.41
C GLN A 362 13.43 -0.11 2.24
N ASP A 363 14.42 -0.98 2.01
CA ASP A 363 15.77 -0.57 1.60
C ASP A 363 15.81 -0.24 0.10
N ARG A 364 16.34 0.94 -0.25
CA ARG A 364 16.40 1.44 -1.64
C ARG A 364 17.19 0.53 -2.59
N ARG A 365 18.16 -0.25 -2.08
CA ARG A 365 19.04 -1.09 -2.91
C ARG A 365 18.50 -2.49 -3.14
N THR A 366 17.74 -3.05 -2.20
CA THR A 366 17.32 -4.45 -2.20
C THR A 366 15.80 -4.65 -2.21
N GLY A 367 15.00 -3.58 -2.00
CA GLY A 367 13.55 -3.64 -1.84
C GLY A 367 13.08 -4.34 -0.56
N LYS A 368 14.02 -4.83 0.28
CA LYS A 368 13.67 -5.57 1.50
C LYS A 368 13.17 -4.62 2.59
N PRO A 369 12.09 -4.97 3.30
CA PRO A 369 11.62 -4.25 4.47
C PRO A 369 12.69 -3.97 5.54
N LEU A 370 12.55 -2.82 6.21
CA LEU A 370 13.39 -2.37 7.31
C LEU A 370 12.55 -2.11 8.56
N ARG A 371 13.15 -2.34 9.73
CA ARG A 371 12.61 -1.92 11.03
C ARG A 371 13.52 -0.82 11.58
N LEU A 372 12.97 0.32 11.98
CA LEU A 372 13.73 1.42 12.57
C LEU A 372 13.27 1.70 13.99
N GLU A 373 14.22 1.80 14.92
CA GLU A 373 14.00 2.11 16.33
C GLU A 373 14.67 3.43 16.69
N TYR A 374 13.86 4.42 17.04
CA TYR A 374 14.26 5.80 17.33
C TYR A 374 14.30 6.01 18.85
N GLN A 375 15.40 6.56 19.36
CA GLN A 375 15.50 7.12 20.71
C GLN A 375 15.63 8.64 20.59
N LEU A 376 14.56 9.36 20.93
CA LEU A 376 14.44 10.81 20.74
C LEU A 376 14.31 11.55 22.09
N LYS A 377 14.85 12.77 22.14
CA LYS A 377 14.73 13.73 23.24
C LYS A 377 15.01 15.16 22.77
N ASP A 378 14.20 16.14 23.17
CA ASP A 378 14.29 17.56 22.75
C ASP A 378 14.41 17.73 21.23
N GLY A 379 13.72 16.89 20.45
CA GLY A 379 13.76 16.91 18.99
C GLY A 379 15.09 16.46 18.36
N LYS A 380 15.95 15.77 19.10
CA LYS A 380 17.19 15.12 18.60
C LYS A 380 17.26 13.68 19.07
N GLY A 381 18.10 12.86 18.44
CA GLY A 381 18.26 11.48 18.89
C GLY A 381 19.16 10.63 18.01
N GLN A 382 19.05 9.32 18.19
CA GLN A 382 19.57 8.33 17.25
C GLN A 382 18.44 7.43 16.74
N VAL A 383 18.65 6.88 15.56
CA VAL A 383 17.86 5.76 15.04
C VAL A 383 18.77 4.56 14.82
N THR A 384 18.28 3.37 15.14
CA THR A 384 18.89 2.09 14.80
C THR A 384 18.07 1.46 13.69
N VAL A 385 18.68 1.27 12.53
CA VAL A 385 18.14 0.51 11.39
C VAL A 385 18.45 -0.97 11.62
N HIS A 386 17.43 -1.82 11.56
CA HIS A 386 17.54 -3.26 11.54
C HIS A 386 17.22 -3.74 10.11
N GLN A 387 18.22 -4.31 9.44
CA GLN A 387 18.10 -4.83 8.08
C GLN A 387 17.64 -6.31 8.07
N ALA A 388 17.08 -6.74 6.94
CA ALA A 388 16.51 -8.09 6.74
C ALA A 388 17.55 -9.23 6.68
N ASP A 389 18.84 -8.91 6.72
CA ASP A 389 19.97 -9.84 6.89
C ASP A 389 20.41 -10.01 8.36
N GLY A 390 19.82 -9.24 9.29
CA GLY A 390 20.20 -9.15 10.70
C GLY A 390 21.19 -8.02 11.02
N SER A 391 21.71 -7.30 10.02
CA SER A 391 22.63 -6.19 10.22
C SER A 391 21.97 -5.01 10.93
N LYS A 392 22.68 -4.43 11.90
CA LYS A 392 22.26 -3.20 12.61
C LYS A 392 23.16 -2.04 12.22
N CYS A 393 22.55 -0.88 11.96
CA CYS A 393 23.24 0.37 11.67
C CYS A 393 22.64 1.51 12.49
N SER A 394 23.46 2.34 13.14
CA SER A 394 22.96 3.43 14.00
C SER A 394 23.46 4.79 13.53
N GLY A 395 22.61 5.81 13.59
CA GLY A 395 22.93 7.16 13.11
C GLY A 395 22.11 8.26 13.78
N PRO A 396 22.63 9.51 13.79
CA PRO A 396 21.98 10.65 14.43
C PRO A 396 20.79 11.17 13.61
N VAL A 397 19.74 11.60 14.30
CA VAL A 397 18.51 12.15 13.71
C VAL A 397 18.02 13.40 14.45
N SER A 398 17.21 14.20 13.78
CA SER A 398 16.49 15.35 14.34
C SER A 398 15.00 15.27 14.00
N ALA A 399 14.14 15.49 14.99
CA ALA A 399 12.70 15.53 14.82
C ALA A 399 12.18 16.96 15.02
N THR A 400 11.57 17.54 13.98
CA THR A 400 11.09 18.93 13.97
C THR A 400 9.65 19.06 13.49
N MET A 401 8.92 20.00 14.08
CA MET A 401 7.61 20.45 13.61
C MET A 401 7.76 21.66 12.71
N LYS A 402 7.01 21.67 11.61
CA LYS A 402 6.82 22.85 10.75
C LYS A 402 5.44 22.86 10.10
N GLY A 403 4.63 23.88 10.37
CA GLY A 403 3.30 24.07 9.77
C GLY A 403 2.37 22.86 9.97
N GLY A 404 2.37 22.27 11.17
CA GLY A 404 1.56 21.07 11.49
C GLY A 404 2.03 19.77 10.84
N SER A 405 3.16 19.77 10.13
CA SER A 405 3.84 18.55 9.66
C SER A 405 5.06 18.26 10.54
N LEU A 406 5.25 16.98 10.89
CA LEU A 406 6.43 16.45 11.56
C LEU A 406 7.42 15.95 10.51
N ALA A 407 8.68 16.35 10.60
CA ALA A 407 9.79 15.77 9.85
C ALA A 407 10.78 15.11 10.83
N ILE A 408 11.19 13.88 10.54
CA ILE A 408 12.34 13.23 11.18
C ILE A 408 13.42 13.08 10.12
N ASP A 409 14.47 13.87 10.28
CA ASP A 409 15.56 14.06 9.32
C ASP A 409 16.86 13.43 9.82
N SER A 410 17.58 12.83 8.88
CA SER A 410 18.88 12.18 9.13
C SER A 410 20.01 13.20 9.16
N GLN A 411 20.79 13.22 10.24
CA GLN A 411 21.89 14.17 10.47
C GLN A 411 23.25 13.64 9.97
N GLY A 412 23.24 12.46 9.33
CA GLY A 412 24.39 11.81 8.71
C GLY A 412 23.95 10.47 8.09
N GLN A 413 24.91 9.69 7.61
CA GLN A 413 24.68 8.26 7.36
C GLN A 413 24.75 7.49 8.67
N ALA A 414 23.99 6.39 8.80
CA ALA A 414 24.21 5.45 9.90
C ALA A 414 25.49 4.63 9.66
N VAL A 415 26.14 4.22 10.74
CA VAL A 415 27.29 3.31 10.72
C VAL A 415 26.81 1.91 11.10
N CYS A 416 27.14 0.92 10.28
CA CYS A 416 26.79 -0.48 10.46
C CYS A 416 27.87 -1.25 11.26
N GLY A 417 27.49 -2.38 11.85
CA GLY A 417 28.40 -3.21 12.67
C GLY A 417 29.62 -3.78 11.94
N ASP A 418 29.61 -3.80 10.61
CA ASP A 418 30.74 -4.18 9.73
C ASP A 418 31.63 -2.98 9.34
N GLY A 419 31.31 -1.77 9.80
CA GLY A 419 31.97 -0.53 9.41
C GLY A 419 31.46 0.08 8.09
N SER A 420 30.47 -0.52 7.43
CA SER A 420 29.80 0.10 6.27
C SER A 420 28.89 1.25 6.69
N THR A 421 28.47 2.08 5.73
CA THR A 421 27.57 3.22 5.97
C THR A 421 26.24 3.09 5.24
N TYR A 422 25.19 3.64 5.84
CA TYR A 422 23.81 3.49 5.38
C TYR A 422 23.10 4.85 5.20
N ASP A 423 22.55 5.09 4.01
CA ASP A 423 21.65 6.21 3.73
C ASP A 423 20.32 5.97 4.46
N MET A 424 20.04 6.72 5.52
CA MET A 424 18.80 6.58 6.29
C MET A 424 17.61 7.31 5.60
N PRO A 425 16.38 6.77 5.68
CA PRO A 425 15.20 7.41 5.08
C PRO A 425 14.82 8.70 5.82
N LYS A 426 14.23 9.66 5.09
CA LYS A 426 13.50 10.79 5.69
C LYS A 426 12.09 10.32 6.05
N VAL A 427 11.59 10.70 7.23
CA VAL A 427 10.20 10.46 7.62
C VAL A 427 9.45 11.78 7.68
N ASN A 428 8.28 11.84 7.04
CA ASN A 428 7.35 12.96 7.15
C ASN A 428 5.99 12.44 7.61
N CYS A 429 5.47 12.97 8.72
CA CYS A 429 4.15 12.63 9.24
C CYS A 429 3.23 13.86 9.31
N ARG A 430 1.95 13.63 9.10
CA ARG A 430 0.88 14.64 9.28
C ARG A 430 -0.17 14.12 10.26
N LYS A 431 -0.98 15.02 10.80
CA LYS A 431 -2.14 14.65 11.60
C LYS A 431 -3.16 13.94 10.71
N GLY A 432 -3.39 12.65 10.94
CA GLY A 432 -4.34 11.85 10.17
C GLY A 432 -5.78 11.98 10.65
N ALA A 433 -6.70 11.46 9.85
CA ALA A 433 -8.14 11.63 10.06
C ALA A 433 -8.68 10.97 11.35
N THR A 434 -7.96 10.01 11.91
CA THR A 434 -8.40 9.14 13.03
C THR A 434 -7.51 9.29 14.29
N THR A 435 -6.99 10.50 14.52
CA THR A 435 -6.01 10.90 15.56
C THR A 435 -4.63 10.25 15.46
N ILE A 436 -4.50 9.09 14.81
CA ILE A 436 -3.22 8.51 14.37
C ILE A 436 -2.55 9.45 13.35
N ALA A 437 -1.22 9.51 13.36
CA ALA A 437 -0.43 10.26 12.39
C ALA A 437 -0.25 9.50 11.08
N ASP A 438 -0.57 10.14 9.94
CA ASP A 438 -0.31 9.61 8.61
C ASP A 438 1.16 9.86 8.26
N CYS A 439 1.99 8.80 8.35
CA CYS A 439 3.43 8.87 8.16
C CYS A 439 3.87 8.32 6.79
N THR A 440 4.94 8.91 6.25
CA THR A 440 5.59 8.51 5.00
C THR A 440 7.10 8.47 5.16
N GLY A 441 7.73 7.39 4.73
CA GLY A 441 9.19 7.21 4.72
C GLY A 441 9.72 7.26 3.30
N GLY A 442 10.91 7.83 3.06
CA GLY A 442 11.39 7.97 1.69
C GLY A 442 12.86 8.33 1.49
N TYR A 443 13.33 8.11 0.26
CA TYR A 443 14.69 8.42 -0.19
C TYR A 443 14.63 9.36 -1.41
N GLY A 444 14.93 10.64 -1.20
CA GLY A 444 14.95 11.65 -2.26
C GLY A 444 13.55 11.95 -2.82
N LYS A 445 13.13 11.20 -3.84
CA LYS A 445 11.80 11.31 -4.50
C LYS A 445 10.91 10.09 -4.29
N GLU A 446 11.48 8.96 -3.85
CA GLU A 446 10.73 7.74 -3.57
C GLU A 446 10.14 7.82 -2.15
N GLN A 447 8.85 7.48 -2.01
CA GLN A 447 8.12 7.70 -0.76
C GLN A 447 7.04 6.62 -0.58
N PHE A 448 6.98 6.07 0.62
CA PHE A 448 6.18 4.89 0.98
C PHE A 448 5.33 5.20 2.23
N PRO A 449 4.06 4.73 2.30
CA PRO A 449 3.26 4.86 3.53
C PRO A 449 3.87 3.99 4.63
N MET A 450 3.89 4.49 5.87
CA MET A 450 4.45 3.80 7.03
C MET A 450 3.66 4.11 8.30
N SER A 451 3.85 3.29 9.33
CA SER A 451 3.31 3.54 10.67
C SER A 451 4.43 3.71 11.69
N MET A 452 4.21 4.57 12.68
CA MET A 452 5.06 4.68 13.87
C MET A 452 4.26 4.40 15.14
N ARG A 453 4.88 3.80 16.13
CA ARG A 453 4.32 3.56 17.47
C ARG A 453 5.36 3.89 18.53
N GLN A 454 4.92 4.31 19.71
CA GLN A 454 5.81 4.36 20.87
C GLN A 454 6.14 2.92 21.29
N VAL A 455 7.39 2.68 21.71
CA VAL A 455 7.75 1.41 22.37
C VAL A 455 7.14 1.45 23.78
N ALA A 456 6.51 0.36 24.20
CA ALA A 456 5.99 0.25 25.57
C ALA A 456 7.13 -0.09 26.54
N GLU A 457 7.17 0.63 27.65
CA GLU A 457 8.14 0.53 28.75
C GLU A 457 7.77 -0.57 29.75
#